data_AF-A0A350Y8V9-F1
#
_entry.id   AF-A0A350Y8V9-F1
#
_cell.length_a   1.000
_cell.length_b   1.000
_cell.length_c   1.000
_cell.angle_alpha   90.00
_cell.angle_beta   90.00
_cell.angle_gamma   90.00
#
_symmetry.space_group_name_H-M   'P 1'
#
loop_
_entity.id
_entity.type
_entity.pdbx_description
1 polymer ?
#
loop_
_entity_poly.entity_id
_entity_poly.type
_entity_poly.pdbx_seq_one_letter_code
_entity_poly.pdbx_strand_id
1 'polypeptide(L)'
;ILFETTNILSNELQTAADGPKSAARPNEDILSFANTILNCREVTWISDKKQEEVYNNRIMKTENHSPIDRMIQVANRMWQNHHLESLPTNQFKDFFPKNYSPEQEEIALKIIKNYNSLYSEAHSFKRQAAQEPGTQLIITSANSGKQITITNLAKYNHPDAWNSETLNIKLQDSSGGKMIALARRGRGEGGRVQGEYEDDPTQWKPLGTVSEQSVKEHNLKDGVKLSNAQVKLISGITPQEIEAKFKAAQDFAESIRTQYSSQNYQLQSAIWHAAHASNQKGYENYSKASAAFNIFPELVAAQAKEFQFTNITLAGVHHPTNEWGQQLNGKTIDFQVALETRENHPNFNKRVVIVEGKQIAPISEQDYQLPIGTQGKATLTSPPGATLTATTAKGNTIKITQLSKYDFVGENFSQKPATLTIGFVTPPGKNNSVPVVKIDDKILGVIDRNDQNKLKAVNLLRPGTKLNTTLQSNPATIATLSIEKDTLKYPDNWIKKSDASKQAWIQENIETSSIPQSNTNQPYERPEWEKNLVKAALKTLNTIQPDALGRRISGMGPYIALYTENNLERSLRVIDGVSDRGVLYKA
;
A
#
# COMPACT_ATOMS: atom_id res chain seq x y z
N ILE A 1 -24.27 3.51 -47.98
CA ILE A 1 -24.28 2.34 -47.08
C ILE A 1 -23.73 2.68 -45.68
N LEU A 2 -22.41 2.70 -45.40
CA LEU A 2 -21.91 2.89 -44.02
C LEU A 2 -22.32 4.24 -43.37
N PHE A 3 -22.32 5.34 -44.13
CA PHE A 3 -22.79 6.67 -43.69
C PHE A 3 -24.31 6.78 -43.48
N GLU A 4 -25.12 5.98 -44.20
CA GLU A 4 -26.58 5.98 -44.03
C GLU A 4 -26.98 5.20 -42.78
N THR A 5 -26.24 4.14 -42.44
CA THR A 5 -26.38 3.43 -41.16
C THR A 5 -26.14 4.35 -39.97
N THR A 6 -25.18 5.28 -40.03
CA THR A 6 -24.86 6.18 -38.90
C THR A 6 -26.02 7.11 -38.56
N ASN A 7 -26.73 7.66 -39.55
CA ASN A 7 -27.86 8.55 -39.32
C ASN A 7 -29.07 7.83 -38.70
N ILE A 8 -29.36 6.62 -39.19
CA ILE A 8 -30.46 5.80 -38.67
C ILE A 8 -30.14 5.34 -37.24
N LEU A 9 -28.91 4.87 -37.00
CA LEU A 9 -28.48 4.40 -35.68
C LEU A 9 -28.38 5.55 -34.66
N SER A 10 -27.91 6.73 -35.07
CA SER A 10 -27.76 7.88 -34.18
C SER A 10 -29.10 8.41 -33.68
N ASN A 11 -30.12 8.48 -34.54
CA ASN A 11 -31.45 8.93 -34.14
C ASN A 11 -32.12 7.96 -33.15
N GLU A 12 -31.96 6.65 -33.36
CA GLU A 12 -32.53 5.65 -32.46
C GLU A 12 -31.78 5.58 -31.11
N LEU A 13 -30.46 5.74 -31.12
CA LEU A 13 -29.65 5.85 -29.89
C LEU A 13 -29.97 7.13 -29.10
N GLN A 14 -30.19 8.25 -29.79
CA GLN A 14 -30.65 9.50 -29.19
C GLN A 14 -32.03 9.31 -28.55
N THR A 15 -32.96 8.70 -29.28
CA THR A 15 -34.31 8.38 -28.79
C THR A 15 -34.28 7.44 -27.58
N ALA A 16 -33.37 6.46 -27.56
CA ALA A 16 -33.17 5.59 -26.41
C ALA A 16 -32.62 6.33 -25.18
N ALA A 17 -31.66 7.25 -25.39
CA ALA A 17 -31.08 8.07 -24.33
C ALA A 17 -32.08 9.10 -23.76
N ASP A 18 -32.94 9.64 -24.62
CA ASP A 18 -34.00 10.60 -24.27
C ASP A 18 -35.33 9.93 -23.89
N GLY A 19 -35.42 8.59 -23.99
CA GLY A 19 -36.60 7.78 -23.65
C GLY A 19 -37.16 8.00 -22.24
N PRO A 20 -36.36 8.27 -21.19
CA PRO A 20 -36.88 8.65 -19.88
C PRO A 20 -37.66 9.98 -19.87
N LYS A 21 -37.50 10.81 -20.90
CA LYS A 21 -38.08 12.16 -21.03
C LYS A 21 -39.17 12.25 -22.11
N SER A 22 -39.42 11.20 -22.90
CA SER A 22 -40.39 11.22 -23.99
C SER A 22 -41.20 9.92 -24.08
N ALA A 23 -42.39 9.98 -24.71
CA ALA A 23 -43.20 8.79 -24.99
C ALA A 23 -42.70 7.96 -26.18
N ALA A 24 -41.67 8.45 -26.91
CA ALA A 24 -41.11 7.75 -28.05
C ALA A 24 -40.25 6.58 -27.57
N ARG A 25 -40.56 5.38 -28.07
CA ARG A 25 -39.76 4.17 -27.85
C ARG A 25 -38.87 3.96 -29.07
N PRO A 26 -37.56 3.73 -28.89
CA PRO A 26 -36.68 3.38 -29.99
C PRO A 26 -37.08 2.03 -30.60
N ASN A 27 -36.76 1.82 -31.88
CA ASN A 27 -37.00 0.57 -32.57
C ASN A 27 -36.08 -0.54 -32.02
N GLU A 28 -36.67 -1.59 -31.44
CA GLU A 28 -35.93 -2.69 -30.80
C GLU A 28 -35.05 -3.49 -31.77
N ASP A 29 -35.45 -3.65 -33.03
CA ASP A 29 -34.67 -4.37 -34.03
C ASP A 29 -33.41 -3.59 -34.42
N ILE A 30 -33.54 -2.26 -34.55
CA ILE A 30 -32.42 -1.36 -34.84
C ILE A 30 -31.47 -1.29 -33.65
N LEU A 31 -32.00 -1.24 -32.42
CA LEU A 31 -31.18 -1.31 -31.21
C LEU A 31 -30.46 -2.65 -31.07
N SER A 32 -31.14 -3.76 -31.34
CA SER A 32 -30.56 -5.11 -31.32
C SER A 32 -29.44 -5.24 -32.35
N PHE A 33 -29.66 -4.74 -33.57
CA PHE A 33 -28.65 -4.68 -34.63
C PHE A 33 -27.47 -3.77 -34.24
N ALA A 34 -27.74 -2.58 -33.71
CA ALA A 34 -26.73 -1.65 -33.22
C ALA A 34 -25.86 -2.31 -32.12
N ASN A 35 -26.51 -2.97 -31.16
CA ASN A 35 -25.85 -3.66 -30.07
C ASN A 35 -25.01 -4.84 -30.58
N THR A 36 -25.50 -5.58 -31.57
CA THR A 36 -24.77 -6.67 -32.22
C THR A 36 -23.50 -6.17 -32.94
N ILE A 37 -23.59 -5.04 -33.64
CA ILE A 37 -22.42 -4.41 -34.30
C ILE A 37 -21.47 -3.81 -33.27
N LEU A 38 -21.97 -3.10 -32.27
CA LEU A 38 -21.12 -2.47 -31.24
C LEU A 38 -20.41 -3.52 -30.36
N ASN A 39 -21.05 -4.68 -30.14
CA ASN A 39 -20.45 -5.80 -29.40
C ASN A 39 -19.50 -6.66 -30.26
N CYS A 40 -19.31 -6.35 -31.56
CA CYS A 40 -18.42 -7.14 -32.41
C CYS A 40 -16.93 -6.87 -32.15
N ARG A 41 -16.60 -5.82 -31.37
CA ARG A 41 -15.22 -5.51 -30.94
C ARG A 41 -15.22 -5.05 -29.50
N GLU A 42 -14.55 -5.82 -28.66
CA GLU A 42 -14.31 -5.42 -27.28
C GLU A 42 -13.34 -4.23 -27.25
N VAL A 43 -13.73 -3.17 -26.55
CA VAL A 43 -12.89 -1.98 -26.35
C VAL A 43 -12.29 -2.06 -24.95
N THR A 44 -11.22 -2.84 -24.83
CA THR A 44 -10.56 -3.21 -23.56
C THR A 44 -10.16 -2.01 -22.69
N TRP A 45 -9.85 -0.86 -23.30
CA TRP A 45 -9.47 0.33 -22.53
C TRP A 45 -10.66 0.93 -21.75
N ILE A 46 -11.91 0.66 -22.13
CA ILE A 46 -13.11 1.17 -21.42
C ILE A 46 -13.29 0.52 -20.06
N SER A 47 -12.97 -0.78 -19.95
CA SER A 47 -12.93 -1.49 -18.67
C SER A 47 -11.66 -1.11 -17.90
N ASP A 48 -10.51 -1.10 -18.57
CA ASP A 48 -9.21 -0.82 -17.95
C ASP A 48 -9.13 0.57 -17.31
N LYS A 49 -9.71 1.61 -17.93
CA LYS A 49 -9.67 2.97 -17.36
C LYS A 49 -10.36 3.11 -15.99
N LYS A 50 -11.15 2.11 -15.59
CA LYS A 50 -11.81 2.06 -14.28
C LYS A 50 -11.07 1.19 -13.28
N GLN A 51 -10.01 0.48 -13.69
CA GLN A 51 -9.25 -0.42 -12.84
C GLN A 51 -7.99 0.27 -12.34
N GLU A 52 -7.82 0.34 -11.03
CA GLU A 52 -6.66 0.97 -10.39
C GLU A 52 -5.33 0.26 -10.74
N GLU A 53 -5.37 -1.07 -10.89
CA GLU A 53 -4.21 -1.89 -11.27
C GLU A 53 -3.56 -1.45 -12.58
N VAL A 54 -4.32 -0.88 -13.52
CA VAL A 54 -3.85 -0.37 -14.82
C VAL A 54 -2.95 0.85 -14.68
N TYR A 55 -3.03 1.55 -13.56
CA TYR A 55 -2.19 2.72 -13.31
C TYR A 55 -0.99 2.38 -12.42
N ASN A 56 -1.09 1.30 -11.64
CA ASN A 56 -0.09 0.92 -10.66
C ASN A 56 0.85 -0.21 -11.14
N ASN A 57 0.30 -1.23 -11.80
CA ASN A 57 0.97 -2.53 -11.96
C ASN A 57 1.06 -3.05 -13.39
N ARG A 58 0.20 -2.59 -14.31
CA ARG A 58 0.22 -3.04 -15.71
C ARG A 58 -0.16 -1.90 -16.65
N ILE A 59 0.25 -1.96 -17.92
CA ILE A 59 -0.20 -1.00 -18.93
C ILE A 59 -1.68 -1.20 -19.30
N MET A 60 -2.30 -0.14 -19.82
CA MET A 60 -3.65 -0.21 -20.36
C MET A 60 -3.66 -1.00 -21.66
N LYS A 61 -4.56 -1.99 -21.78
CA LYS A 61 -4.66 -2.84 -22.97
C LYS A 61 -5.27 -2.09 -24.13
N THR A 62 -4.66 -2.24 -25.30
CA THR A 62 -5.17 -1.72 -26.58
C THR A 62 -5.08 -2.81 -27.62
N GLU A 63 -6.21 -3.25 -28.13
CA GLU A 63 -6.29 -4.26 -29.20
C GLU A 63 -6.86 -3.66 -30.50
N ASN A 64 -7.30 -2.40 -30.44
CA ASN A 64 -7.97 -1.70 -31.54
C ASN A 64 -7.07 -0.59 -32.12
N HIS A 65 -7.56 0.06 -33.18
CA HIS A 65 -6.88 1.14 -33.90
C HIS A 65 -7.62 2.49 -33.83
N SER A 66 -8.50 2.68 -32.83
CA SER A 66 -9.16 3.98 -32.67
C SER A 66 -8.14 5.08 -32.32
N PRO A 67 -8.49 6.36 -32.49
CA PRO A 67 -7.62 7.45 -32.05
C PRO A 67 -7.19 7.31 -30.58
N ILE A 68 -8.10 6.86 -29.71
CA ILE A 68 -7.81 6.64 -28.28
C ILE A 68 -6.83 5.49 -28.08
N ASP A 69 -6.98 4.37 -28.81
CA ASP A 69 -6.03 3.26 -28.75
C ASP A 69 -4.63 3.70 -29.16
N ARG A 70 -4.51 4.49 -30.23
CA ARG A 70 -3.21 5.03 -30.66
C ARG A 70 -2.58 5.94 -29.60
N MET A 71 -3.38 6.77 -28.95
CA MET A 71 -2.90 7.61 -27.83
C MET A 71 -2.39 6.75 -26.67
N ILE A 72 -3.13 5.71 -26.29
CA ILE A 72 -2.73 4.78 -25.23
C ILE A 72 -1.46 4.03 -25.65
N GLN A 73 -1.31 3.59 -26.90
CA GLN A 73 -0.09 2.93 -27.39
C GLN A 73 1.13 3.83 -27.31
N VAL A 74 0.99 5.11 -27.65
CA VAL A 74 2.07 6.10 -27.52
C VAL A 74 2.41 6.31 -26.04
N ALA A 75 1.41 6.50 -25.18
CA ALA A 75 1.61 6.66 -23.75
C ALA A 75 2.29 5.43 -23.13
N ASN A 76 1.80 4.22 -23.43
CA ASN A 76 2.40 2.97 -22.99
C ASN A 76 3.86 2.88 -23.45
N ARG A 77 4.16 3.16 -24.73
CA ARG A 77 5.54 3.11 -25.22
C ARG A 77 6.46 4.09 -24.49
N MET A 78 5.97 5.27 -24.14
CA MET A 78 6.74 6.26 -23.40
C MET A 78 6.95 5.85 -21.95
N TRP A 79 5.93 5.33 -21.26
CA TRP A 79 5.95 5.18 -19.80
C TRP A 79 6.14 3.74 -19.31
N GLN A 80 6.06 2.73 -20.18
CA GLN A 80 6.21 1.31 -19.81
C GLN A 80 7.58 1.00 -19.21
N ASN A 81 8.62 1.72 -19.59
CA ASN A 81 9.96 1.55 -19.02
C ASN A 81 10.29 2.57 -17.92
N HIS A 82 9.35 3.46 -17.60
CA HIS A 82 9.50 4.56 -16.64
C HIS A 82 8.51 4.37 -15.49
N HIS A 83 8.65 3.26 -14.78
CA HIS A 83 7.80 2.97 -13.65
C HIS A 83 8.37 3.59 -12.37
N LEU A 84 7.62 4.51 -11.78
CA LEU A 84 7.91 4.99 -10.43
C LEU A 84 7.52 3.93 -9.40
N GLU A 85 8.39 3.70 -8.43
CA GLU A 85 8.08 2.86 -7.28
C GLU A 85 7.30 3.70 -6.25
N SER A 86 6.19 3.16 -5.76
CA SER A 86 5.50 3.77 -4.62
C SER A 86 6.36 3.62 -3.37
N LEU A 87 6.90 4.73 -2.88
CA LEU A 87 7.70 4.77 -1.67
C LEU A 87 6.83 5.08 -0.43
N PRO A 88 7.14 4.50 0.73
CA PRO A 88 6.49 4.86 1.99
C PRO A 88 6.58 6.37 2.27
N THR A 89 5.47 6.97 2.69
CA THR A 89 5.39 8.43 2.90
C THR A 89 6.41 8.94 3.92
N ASN A 90 6.75 8.16 4.94
CA ASN A 90 7.75 8.55 5.95
C ASN A 90 9.14 8.82 5.38
N GLN A 91 9.48 8.26 4.22
CA GLN A 91 10.74 8.53 3.54
C GLN A 91 10.83 9.96 2.99
N PHE A 92 9.71 10.67 2.91
CA PHE A 92 9.65 12.05 2.45
C PHE A 92 9.58 13.06 3.60
N LYS A 93 9.69 12.64 4.88
CA LYS A 93 9.56 13.56 6.02
C LYS A 93 10.55 14.74 5.94
N ASP A 94 11.77 14.47 5.47
CA ASP A 94 12.87 15.46 5.42
C ASP A 94 12.82 16.34 4.17
N PHE A 95 11.75 16.23 3.37
CA PHE A 95 11.45 17.19 2.30
C PHE A 95 11.30 18.62 2.85
N PHE A 96 10.85 18.74 4.10
CA PHE A 96 10.93 19.97 4.89
C PHE A 96 11.89 19.79 6.07
N PRO A 97 12.69 20.83 6.42
CA PRO A 97 13.59 20.75 7.55
C PRO A 97 12.81 20.69 8.87
N LYS A 98 13.34 19.95 9.85
CA LYS A 98 12.79 19.91 11.21
C LYS A 98 13.23 21.13 12.01
N ASN A 99 12.60 22.28 11.75
CA ASN A 99 12.96 23.58 12.34
C ASN A 99 11.83 24.24 13.15
N TYR A 100 10.97 23.44 13.77
CA TYR A 100 9.76 23.90 14.48
C TYR A 100 9.81 23.63 15.98
N SER A 101 8.99 24.36 16.74
CA SER A 101 8.89 24.21 18.21
C SER A 101 7.95 23.07 18.62
N PRO A 102 8.07 22.54 19.86
CA PRO A 102 7.12 21.55 20.37
C PRO A 102 5.66 22.01 20.36
N GLU A 103 5.40 23.31 20.58
CA GLU A 103 4.05 23.88 20.52
C GLU A 103 3.50 23.82 19.08
N GLN A 104 4.33 24.10 18.08
CA GLN A 104 3.96 24.01 16.67
C GLN A 104 3.71 22.55 16.25
N GLU A 105 4.48 21.61 16.78
CA GLU A 105 4.24 20.17 16.59
C GLU A 105 2.88 19.74 17.14
N GLU A 106 2.49 20.23 18.32
CA GLU A 106 1.18 19.92 18.91
C GLU A 106 0.03 20.50 18.05
N ILE A 107 0.17 21.74 17.56
CA ILE A 107 -0.80 22.36 16.65
C ILE A 107 -0.91 21.54 15.35
N ALA A 108 0.22 21.16 14.76
CA ALA A 108 0.26 20.34 13.55
C ALA A 108 -0.46 19.01 13.72
N LEU A 109 -0.22 18.31 14.83
CA LEU A 109 -0.89 17.05 15.15
C LEU A 109 -2.42 17.21 15.24
N LYS A 110 -2.90 18.32 15.83
CA LYS A 110 -4.34 18.63 15.90
C LYS A 110 -4.93 18.88 14.51
N ILE A 111 -4.24 19.66 13.67
CA ILE A 111 -4.65 19.96 12.29
C ILE A 111 -4.77 18.66 11.47
N ILE A 112 -3.72 17.83 11.50
CA ILE A 112 -3.68 16.55 10.78
C ILE A 112 -4.78 15.61 11.28
N LYS A 113 -5.02 15.55 12.59
CA LYS A 113 -6.11 14.72 13.15
C LYS A 113 -7.48 15.17 12.64
N ASN A 114 -7.76 16.46 12.65
CA ASN A 114 -9.06 17.00 12.23
C ASN A 114 -9.28 16.82 10.72
N TYR A 115 -8.31 17.17 9.89
CA TYR A 115 -8.39 16.98 8.44
C TYR A 115 -8.66 15.51 8.09
N ASN A 116 -7.89 14.59 8.68
CA ASN A 116 -8.04 13.16 8.41
C ASN A 116 -9.40 12.61 8.89
N SER A 117 -9.95 13.16 9.98
CA SER A 117 -11.29 12.79 10.44
C SER A 117 -12.35 13.16 9.40
N LEU A 118 -12.33 14.39 8.89
CA LEU A 118 -13.26 14.86 7.85
C LEU A 118 -13.11 14.05 6.56
N TYR A 119 -11.87 13.80 6.14
CA TYR A 119 -11.58 13.05 4.91
C TYR A 119 -11.97 11.57 5.03
N SER A 120 -11.71 10.94 6.19
CA SER A 120 -12.13 9.57 6.48
C SER A 120 -13.66 9.45 6.52
N GLU A 121 -14.34 10.44 7.11
CA GLU A 121 -15.80 10.50 7.13
C GLU A 121 -16.35 10.56 5.69
N ALA A 122 -15.82 11.45 4.85
CA ALA A 122 -16.21 11.57 3.44
C ALA A 122 -16.02 10.25 2.66
N HIS A 123 -14.91 9.55 2.86
CA HIS A 123 -14.67 8.23 2.23
C HIS A 123 -15.56 7.13 2.80
N SER A 124 -15.85 7.11 4.11
CA SER A 124 -16.85 6.19 4.65
C SER A 124 -18.22 6.44 4.06
N PHE A 125 -18.62 7.70 3.90
CA PHE A 125 -19.90 8.09 3.34
C PHE A 125 -20.01 7.72 1.85
N LYS A 126 -18.93 7.91 1.08
CA LYS A 126 -18.84 7.45 -0.32
C LYS A 126 -18.93 5.93 -0.45
N ARG A 127 -18.23 5.19 0.42
CA ARG A 127 -18.30 3.71 0.45
C ARG A 127 -19.69 3.23 0.82
N GLN A 128 -20.32 3.87 1.80
CA GLN A 128 -21.70 3.60 2.19
C GLN A 128 -22.65 3.80 1.00
N ALA A 129 -22.55 4.93 0.28
CA ALA A 129 -23.37 5.18 -0.90
C ALA A 129 -23.21 4.11 -2.00
N ALA A 130 -22.00 3.57 -2.18
CA ALA A 130 -21.74 2.49 -3.13
C ALA A 130 -22.33 1.13 -2.69
N GLN A 131 -22.43 0.88 -1.38
CA GLN A 131 -22.96 -0.37 -0.81
C GLN A 131 -24.46 -0.32 -0.49
N GLU A 132 -25.01 0.88 -0.33
CA GLU A 132 -26.39 1.18 0.03
C GLU A 132 -27.04 2.11 -1.01
N PRO A 133 -27.03 1.75 -2.32
CA PRO A 133 -27.51 2.61 -3.38
C PRO A 133 -29.03 2.78 -3.38
N GLY A 134 -29.48 3.92 -3.90
CA GLY A 134 -30.89 4.21 -4.15
C GLY A 134 -31.68 4.55 -2.89
N THR A 135 -33.00 4.64 -3.04
CA THR A 135 -33.94 5.05 -2.00
C THR A 135 -33.83 4.20 -0.73
N GLN A 136 -34.03 4.84 0.42
CA GLN A 136 -33.93 4.22 1.75
C GLN A 136 -35.23 4.43 2.54
N LEU A 137 -35.47 3.56 3.52
CA LEU A 137 -36.58 3.68 4.47
C LEU A 137 -36.06 4.00 5.86
N ILE A 138 -36.52 5.10 6.43
CA ILE A 138 -36.41 5.34 7.87
C ILE A 138 -37.58 4.64 8.54
N ILE A 139 -37.27 3.71 9.43
CA ILE A 139 -38.22 2.96 10.25
C ILE A 139 -38.14 3.49 11.67
N THR A 140 -39.22 4.11 12.15
CA THR A 140 -39.31 4.62 13.51
C THR A 140 -40.10 3.65 14.38
N SER A 141 -39.47 3.11 15.41
CA SER A 141 -40.11 2.23 16.40
C SER A 141 -41.25 2.96 17.11
N ALA A 142 -42.47 2.43 17.02
CA ALA A 142 -43.63 3.00 17.69
C ALA A 142 -43.48 3.01 19.23
N ASN A 143 -42.73 2.08 19.78
CA ASN A 143 -42.58 1.92 21.23
C ASN A 143 -41.42 2.73 21.82
N SER A 144 -40.32 2.89 21.06
CA SER A 144 -39.08 3.49 21.58
C SER A 144 -38.67 4.77 20.88
N GLY A 145 -39.35 5.18 19.81
CA GLY A 145 -38.97 6.34 18.99
C GLY A 145 -37.65 6.21 18.21
N LYS A 146 -36.88 5.15 18.46
CA LYS A 146 -35.62 4.85 17.77
C LYS A 146 -35.84 4.68 16.27
N GLN A 147 -34.90 5.21 15.48
CA GLN A 147 -34.95 5.15 14.02
C GLN A 147 -33.88 4.21 13.49
N ILE A 148 -34.26 3.32 12.57
CA ILE A 148 -33.31 2.50 11.82
C ILE A 148 -33.48 2.75 10.33
N THR A 149 -32.38 2.72 9.58
CA THR A 149 -32.41 2.92 8.13
C THR A 149 -32.32 1.58 7.42
N ILE A 150 -33.27 1.31 6.53
CA ILE A 150 -33.29 0.14 5.64
C ILE A 150 -32.93 0.57 4.22
N THR A 151 -32.00 -0.15 3.61
CA THR A 151 -31.36 0.17 2.33
C THR A 151 -31.48 -0.99 1.35
N ASN A 152 -30.98 -0.83 0.12
CA ASN A 152 -31.03 -1.85 -0.93
C ASN A 152 -32.46 -2.27 -1.32
N LEU A 153 -33.46 -1.40 -1.13
CA LEU A 153 -34.88 -1.71 -1.35
C LEU A 153 -35.15 -2.21 -2.77
N ALA A 154 -34.54 -1.61 -3.78
CA ALA A 154 -34.72 -1.99 -5.18
C ALA A 154 -34.21 -3.43 -5.46
N LYS A 155 -33.19 -3.90 -4.74
CA LYS A 155 -32.66 -5.26 -4.89
C LYS A 155 -33.66 -6.31 -4.39
N TYR A 156 -34.35 -6.02 -3.30
CA TYR A 156 -35.31 -6.96 -2.70
C TYR A 156 -36.75 -6.76 -3.21
N ASN A 157 -37.05 -5.58 -3.75
CA ASN A 157 -38.30 -5.21 -4.43
C ASN A 157 -39.56 -5.64 -3.67
N HIS A 158 -39.59 -5.36 -2.37
CA HIS A 158 -40.74 -5.70 -1.54
C HIS A 158 -41.93 -4.78 -1.88
N PRO A 159 -43.15 -5.31 -2.09
CA PRO A 159 -44.30 -4.52 -2.53
C PRO A 159 -44.66 -3.40 -1.53
N ASP A 160 -44.54 -3.69 -0.24
CA ASP A 160 -44.88 -2.77 0.84
C ASP A 160 -43.75 -1.76 1.14
N ALA A 161 -42.63 -1.78 0.39
CA ALA A 161 -41.51 -0.85 0.60
C ALA A 161 -41.83 0.59 0.19
N TRP A 162 -42.80 0.77 -0.71
CA TRP A 162 -43.01 2.05 -1.41
C TRP A 162 -44.25 2.81 -0.95
N ASN A 163 -45.28 2.10 -0.47
CA ASN A 163 -46.62 2.65 -0.24
C ASN A 163 -47.14 2.46 1.20
N SER A 164 -46.37 1.84 2.09
CA SER A 164 -46.82 1.56 3.45
C SER A 164 -46.46 2.69 4.41
N GLU A 165 -47.45 3.17 5.18
CA GLU A 165 -47.23 4.15 6.26
C GLU A 165 -46.63 3.48 7.52
N THR A 166 -46.96 2.21 7.73
CA THR A 166 -46.44 1.41 8.85
C THR A 166 -46.05 0.01 8.40
N LEU A 167 -45.03 -0.57 9.05
CA LEU A 167 -44.55 -1.92 8.78
C LEU A 167 -44.26 -2.67 10.09
N ASN A 168 -44.48 -3.99 10.06
CA ASN A 168 -43.94 -4.90 11.05
C ASN A 168 -42.61 -5.44 10.51
N ILE A 169 -41.53 -5.24 11.26
CA ILE A 169 -40.17 -5.55 10.82
C ILE A 169 -39.49 -6.51 11.80
N LYS A 170 -38.80 -7.51 11.26
CA LYS A 170 -37.92 -8.43 12.00
C LYS A 170 -36.51 -8.31 11.45
N LEU A 171 -35.53 -8.11 12.32
CA LEU A 171 -34.13 -8.07 11.95
C LEU A 171 -33.53 -9.48 12.02
N GLN A 172 -32.75 -9.84 11.01
CA GLN A 172 -32.10 -11.13 10.93
C GLN A 172 -30.65 -11.00 10.49
N ASP A 173 -29.73 -11.71 11.14
CA ASP A 173 -28.35 -11.82 10.66
C ASP A 173 -28.27 -12.73 9.43
N SER A 174 -27.59 -12.27 8.39
CA SER A 174 -27.28 -13.10 7.22
C SER A 174 -25.92 -13.79 7.35
N SER A 175 -25.77 -14.92 6.67
CA SER A 175 -24.51 -15.69 6.59
C SER A 175 -23.32 -14.89 6.03
N GLY A 176 -23.57 -13.73 5.41
CA GLY A 176 -22.56 -12.80 4.91
C GLY A 176 -22.19 -11.66 5.88
N GLY A 177 -22.61 -11.72 7.15
CA GLY A 177 -22.29 -10.71 8.16
C GLY A 177 -23.06 -9.39 8.03
N LYS A 178 -24.08 -9.34 7.15
CA LYS A 178 -24.99 -8.19 7.00
C LYS A 178 -26.32 -8.48 7.69
N MET A 179 -26.90 -7.46 8.33
CA MET A 179 -28.23 -7.57 8.91
C MET A 179 -29.30 -7.27 7.84
N ILE A 180 -30.28 -8.16 7.72
CA ILE A 180 -31.40 -8.06 6.80
C ILE A 180 -32.65 -7.66 7.59
N ALA A 181 -33.44 -6.75 7.03
CA ALA A 181 -34.78 -6.46 7.54
C ALA A 181 -35.81 -7.27 6.74
N LEU A 182 -36.62 -8.03 7.47
CA LEU A 182 -37.78 -8.72 6.93
C LEU A 182 -39.03 -7.92 7.27
N ALA A 183 -39.91 -7.72 6.29
CA ALA A 183 -41.24 -7.15 6.50
C ALA A 183 -42.30 -8.25 6.42
N ARG A 184 -43.33 -8.14 7.26
CA ARG A 184 -44.53 -8.98 7.15
C ARG A 184 -45.51 -8.32 6.20
N ARG A 185 -45.98 -9.04 5.18
CA ARG A 185 -46.93 -8.50 4.20
C ARG A 185 -48.25 -8.10 4.87
N GLY A 186 -48.67 -6.85 4.72
CA GLY A 186 -50.02 -6.43 5.07
C GLY A 186 -51.02 -7.05 4.08
N ARG A 187 -52.08 -7.72 4.53
CA ARG A 187 -53.18 -8.10 3.61
C ARG A 187 -53.80 -6.81 3.05
N GLY A 188 -53.92 -6.74 1.72
CA GLY A 188 -54.62 -5.67 1.01
C GLY A 188 -56.08 -5.54 1.44
N GLU A 189 -56.66 -4.38 1.10
CA GLU A 189 -58.02 -3.90 1.41
C GLU A 189 -59.05 -5.01 1.64
N GLY A 190 -59.56 -5.08 2.87
CA GLY A 190 -60.52 -6.08 3.32
C GLY A 190 -60.34 -6.41 4.80
N GLY A 191 -60.35 -5.35 5.63
CA GLY A 191 -59.95 -5.39 7.03
C GLY A 191 -60.61 -6.50 7.84
N ARG A 192 -59.76 -7.24 8.57
CA ARG A 192 -59.99 -7.72 9.93
C ARG A 192 -58.63 -7.98 10.57
N VAL A 193 -58.26 -7.12 11.51
CA VAL A 193 -57.20 -7.39 12.48
C VAL A 193 -57.81 -8.34 13.49
N GLN A 194 -57.37 -9.59 13.50
CA GLN A 194 -57.75 -10.49 14.58
C GLN A 194 -56.63 -11.49 14.84
N GLY A 195 -56.24 -11.58 16.11
CA GLY A 195 -55.52 -12.70 16.69
C GLY A 195 -54.01 -12.62 16.57
N GLU A 196 -53.34 -12.72 17.71
CA GLU A 196 -52.00 -13.28 17.82
C GLU A 196 -51.95 -14.58 17.00
N TYR A 197 -51.23 -14.57 15.89
CA TYR A 197 -50.98 -15.77 15.09
C TYR A 197 -49.49 -16.07 15.12
N GLU A 198 -49.19 -17.36 15.33
CA GLU A 198 -47.88 -17.99 15.37
C GLU A 198 -46.90 -17.43 14.33
N ASP A 199 -45.60 -17.47 14.67
CA ASP A 199 -44.46 -16.92 13.91
C ASP A 199 -44.23 -17.73 12.61
N ASP A 200 -45.23 -17.77 11.72
CA ASP A 200 -45.21 -18.45 10.43
C ASP A 200 -44.11 -17.81 9.55
N PRO A 201 -43.01 -18.53 9.30
CA PRO A 201 -41.86 -18.00 8.59
C PRO A 201 -42.18 -17.68 7.13
N THR A 202 -43.29 -18.17 6.57
CA THR A 202 -43.68 -17.91 5.17
C THR A 202 -44.20 -16.48 4.94
N GLN A 203 -44.52 -15.73 6.02
CA GLN A 203 -45.09 -14.38 5.94
C GLN A 203 -44.06 -13.26 6.01
N TRP A 204 -42.84 -13.56 6.43
CA TRP A 204 -41.74 -12.61 6.56
C TRP A 204 -40.90 -12.63 5.29
N LYS A 205 -40.93 -11.55 4.52
CA LYS A 205 -40.14 -11.42 3.28
C LYS A 205 -39.05 -10.37 3.43
N PRO A 206 -37.88 -10.57 2.78
CA PRO A 206 -36.84 -9.56 2.76
C PRO A 206 -37.35 -8.21 2.23
N LEU A 207 -37.21 -7.17 3.05
CA LEU A 207 -37.51 -5.79 2.70
C LEU A 207 -36.27 -5.08 2.15
N GLY A 208 -35.13 -5.33 2.80
CA GLY A 208 -33.88 -4.62 2.55
C GLY A 208 -32.77 -5.06 3.50
N THR A 209 -31.63 -4.39 3.43
CA THR A 209 -30.56 -4.51 4.44
C THR A 209 -30.66 -3.39 5.44
N VAL A 210 -30.32 -3.64 6.71
CA VAL A 210 -30.17 -2.56 7.70
C VAL A 210 -28.85 -1.83 7.41
N SER A 211 -28.87 -0.49 7.43
CA SER A 211 -27.67 0.31 7.24
C SER A 211 -26.61 -0.01 8.30
N GLU A 212 -25.34 -0.09 7.90
CA GLU A 212 -24.24 -0.35 8.84
C GLU A 212 -24.18 0.67 9.98
N GLN A 213 -24.55 1.92 9.69
CA GLN A 213 -24.60 2.98 10.68
C GLN A 213 -25.65 2.68 11.75
N SER A 214 -26.89 2.34 11.36
CA SER A 214 -27.95 2.00 12.31
C SER A 214 -27.61 0.78 13.16
N VAL A 215 -26.95 -0.23 12.59
CA VAL A 215 -26.47 -1.41 13.34
C VAL A 215 -25.49 -0.99 14.44
N LYS A 216 -24.51 -0.15 14.12
CA LYS A 216 -23.50 0.34 15.07
C LYS A 216 -24.09 1.27 16.13
N GLU A 217 -24.88 2.27 15.73
CA GLU A 217 -25.45 3.29 16.61
C GLU A 217 -26.43 2.73 17.65
N HIS A 218 -27.17 1.68 17.27
CA HIS A 218 -28.20 1.11 18.13
C HIS A 218 -27.85 -0.28 18.67
N ASN A 219 -26.64 -0.77 18.37
CA ASN A 219 -26.17 -2.11 18.74
C ASN A 219 -27.24 -3.18 18.43
N LEU A 220 -27.77 -3.11 17.20
CA LEU A 220 -28.86 -3.97 16.75
C LEU A 220 -28.39 -5.42 16.71
N LYS A 221 -29.30 -6.36 17.02
CA LYS A 221 -29.01 -7.79 17.08
C LYS A 221 -30.07 -8.58 16.32
N ASP A 222 -29.71 -9.81 15.97
CA ASP A 222 -30.64 -10.80 15.43
C ASP A 222 -31.89 -10.95 16.33
N GLY A 223 -33.05 -11.11 15.69
CA GLY A 223 -34.32 -11.36 16.38
C GLY A 223 -35.07 -10.12 16.89
N VAL A 224 -34.51 -8.91 16.74
CA VAL A 224 -35.22 -7.66 17.08
C VAL A 224 -36.48 -7.53 16.21
N LYS A 225 -37.65 -7.32 16.86
CA LYS A 225 -38.93 -7.09 16.20
C LYS A 225 -39.43 -5.67 16.47
N LEU A 226 -39.85 -4.98 15.42
CA LEU A 226 -40.50 -3.66 15.48
C LEU A 226 -41.92 -3.81 14.96
N SER A 227 -42.89 -3.61 15.85
CA SER A 227 -44.31 -3.71 15.49
C SER A 227 -44.89 -2.32 15.17
N ASN A 228 -45.72 -2.24 14.12
CA ASN A 228 -46.37 -1.01 13.65
C ASN A 228 -45.41 0.19 13.54
N ALA A 229 -44.18 -0.07 13.08
CA ALA A 229 -43.16 0.96 12.98
C ALA A 229 -43.52 1.94 11.86
N GLN A 230 -43.40 3.23 12.13
CA GLN A 230 -43.69 4.27 11.14
C GLN A 230 -42.61 4.28 10.07
N VAL A 231 -43.02 4.45 8.82
CA VAL A 231 -42.16 4.35 7.66
C VAL A 231 -42.08 5.69 6.96
N LYS A 232 -40.86 6.14 6.67
CA LYS A 232 -40.59 7.33 5.86
C LYS A 232 -39.60 6.99 4.76
N LEU A 233 -40.04 7.16 3.52
CA LEU A 233 -39.18 7.04 2.35
C LEU A 233 -38.30 8.28 2.21
N ILE A 234 -37.00 8.08 2.05
CA ILE A 234 -36.02 9.14 1.80
C ILE A 234 -35.15 8.79 0.61
N SER A 235 -34.61 9.80 -0.07
CA SER A 235 -33.53 9.57 -1.03
C SER A 235 -32.34 8.91 -0.35
N GLY A 236 -31.65 8.02 -1.06
CA GLY A 236 -30.34 7.56 -0.61
C GLY A 236 -29.30 8.67 -0.68
N ILE A 237 -28.09 8.34 -0.25
CA ILE A 237 -26.94 9.26 -0.28
C ILE A 237 -26.71 9.75 -1.71
N THR A 238 -26.81 11.07 -1.89
CA THR A 238 -26.67 11.74 -3.18
C THR A 238 -25.21 12.11 -3.47
N PRO A 239 -24.83 12.27 -4.75
CA PRO A 239 -23.51 12.79 -5.12
C PRO A 239 -23.19 14.15 -4.49
N GLN A 240 -24.19 15.03 -4.36
CA GLN A 240 -24.03 16.36 -3.76
C GLN A 240 -23.72 16.30 -2.27
N GLU A 241 -24.32 15.37 -1.52
CA GLU A 241 -23.99 15.17 -0.11
C GLU A 241 -22.58 14.60 0.06
N ILE A 242 -22.15 13.68 -0.81
CA ILE A 242 -20.77 13.18 -0.84
C ILE A 242 -19.80 14.34 -1.12
N GLU A 243 -20.11 15.15 -2.13
CA GLU A 243 -19.33 16.34 -2.48
C GLU A 243 -19.25 17.33 -1.32
N ALA A 244 -20.36 17.58 -0.61
CA ALA A 244 -20.39 18.45 0.57
C ALA A 244 -19.48 17.94 1.70
N LYS A 245 -19.40 16.61 1.92
CA LYS A 245 -18.46 16.02 2.90
C LYS A 245 -17.01 16.23 2.51
N PHE A 246 -16.67 16.07 1.22
CA PHE A 246 -15.31 16.39 0.74
C PHE A 246 -15.02 17.90 0.81
N LYS A 247 -16.02 18.73 0.50
CA LYS A 247 -15.92 20.18 0.59
C LYS A 247 -15.65 20.64 2.02
N ALA A 248 -16.22 20.00 3.04
CA ALA A 248 -15.90 20.31 4.44
C ALA A 248 -14.39 20.12 4.76
N ALA A 249 -13.75 19.07 4.21
CA ALA A 249 -12.32 18.88 4.36
C ALA A 249 -11.50 19.94 3.59
N GLN A 250 -11.96 20.35 2.41
CA GLN A 250 -11.35 21.43 1.62
C GLN A 250 -11.46 22.79 2.32
N ASP A 251 -12.65 23.14 2.79
CA ASP A 251 -12.91 24.40 3.51
C ASP A 251 -12.10 24.44 4.82
N PHE A 252 -11.93 23.30 5.51
CA PHE A 252 -11.01 23.20 6.64
C PHE A 252 -9.56 23.46 6.21
N ALA A 253 -9.07 22.83 5.14
CA ALA A 253 -7.72 23.08 4.66
C ALA A 253 -7.49 24.56 4.28
N GLU A 254 -8.47 25.18 3.62
CA GLU A 254 -8.46 26.60 3.25
C GLU A 254 -8.43 27.51 4.50
N SER A 255 -9.19 27.16 5.54
CA SER A 255 -9.20 27.91 6.80
C SER A 255 -7.83 27.90 7.47
N ILE A 256 -7.15 26.74 7.51
CA ILE A 256 -5.78 26.62 8.02
C ILE A 256 -4.81 27.43 7.14
N ARG A 257 -4.92 27.32 5.82
CA ARG A 257 -4.10 28.10 4.88
C ARG A 257 -4.24 29.60 5.11
N THR A 258 -5.47 30.08 5.26
CA THR A 258 -5.78 31.50 5.46
C THR A 258 -5.29 31.99 6.82
N GLN A 259 -5.56 31.22 7.88
CA GLN A 259 -5.18 31.54 9.26
C GLN A 259 -3.65 31.65 9.44
N TYR A 260 -2.89 30.84 8.71
CA TYR A 260 -1.42 30.80 8.79
C TYR A 260 -0.74 31.30 7.52
N SER A 261 -1.41 32.16 6.75
CA SER A 261 -0.91 32.71 5.47
C SER A 261 0.30 33.63 5.66
N SER A 262 0.35 34.38 6.77
CA SER A 262 1.47 35.24 7.14
C SER A 262 2.50 34.45 7.96
N GLN A 263 3.45 33.83 7.27
CA GLN A 263 4.69 33.24 7.79
C GLN A 263 4.58 32.39 9.06
N ASN A 264 4.37 31.09 8.86
CA ASN A 264 4.98 30.12 9.76
C ASN A 264 5.46 28.90 8.97
N TYR A 265 6.53 29.09 8.17
CA TYR A 265 7.23 27.99 7.49
C TYR A 265 7.55 26.85 8.47
N GLN A 266 7.86 27.17 9.74
CA GLN A 266 8.06 26.16 10.77
C GLN A 266 6.79 25.34 11.05
N LEU A 267 5.62 25.96 11.20
CA LEU A 267 4.35 25.24 11.37
C LEU A 267 4.01 24.39 10.14
N GLN A 268 4.29 24.89 8.93
CA GLN A 268 4.09 24.14 7.69
C GLN A 268 5.01 22.91 7.64
N SER A 269 6.29 23.07 8.01
CA SER A 269 7.22 21.95 8.24
C SER A 269 6.68 20.98 9.30
N ALA A 270 6.12 21.48 10.41
CA ALA A 270 5.54 20.63 11.45
C ALA A 270 4.34 19.82 10.93
N ILE A 271 3.46 20.44 10.14
CA ILE A 271 2.32 19.78 9.47
C ILE A 271 2.82 18.72 8.49
N TRP A 272 3.87 19.02 7.71
CA TRP A 272 4.50 18.05 6.83
C TRP A 272 5.05 16.85 7.60
N HIS A 273 5.84 17.07 8.64
CA HIS A 273 6.40 15.98 9.47
C HIS A 273 5.30 15.15 10.14
N ALA A 274 4.26 15.79 10.67
CA ALA A 274 3.10 15.10 11.26
C ALA A 274 2.33 14.25 10.24
N ALA A 275 2.21 14.72 9.00
CA ALA A 275 1.58 14.02 7.88
C ALA A 275 2.40 12.80 7.39
N HIS A 276 3.71 12.77 7.65
CA HIS A 276 4.65 11.75 7.17
C HIS A 276 5.29 10.93 8.33
N ALA A 277 4.66 10.84 9.50
CA ALA A 277 5.19 10.05 10.63
C ALA A 277 5.02 8.52 10.43
N SER A 278 6.04 7.72 10.77
CA SER A 278 6.12 6.26 10.48
C SER A 278 5.30 5.34 11.39
N ASN A 279 4.79 5.83 12.52
CA ASN A 279 4.28 5.01 13.63
C ASN A 279 2.77 4.71 13.61
N GLN A 280 2.11 4.82 12.46
CA GLN A 280 0.65 4.92 12.43
C GLN A 280 -0.01 3.65 11.90
N LYS A 281 -0.03 2.62 12.77
CA LYS A 281 -0.85 1.41 12.59
C LYS A 281 -2.33 1.81 12.45
N GLY A 282 -3.03 1.28 11.43
CA GLY A 282 -4.51 1.35 11.33
C GLY A 282 -5.11 2.27 10.26
N TYR A 283 -4.33 2.82 9.33
CA TYR A 283 -4.83 3.67 8.23
C TYR A 283 -4.30 3.24 6.87
N GLU A 284 -4.42 1.94 6.56
CA GLU A 284 -3.82 1.30 5.38
C GLU A 284 -4.26 1.90 4.03
N ASN A 285 -5.29 2.75 3.98
CA ASN A 285 -5.89 3.20 2.70
C ASN A 285 -6.03 4.71 2.48
N TYR A 286 -5.63 5.60 3.40
CA TYR A 286 -5.76 7.06 3.16
C TYR A 286 -4.55 7.84 3.67
N SER A 287 -3.75 8.33 2.71
CA SER A 287 -2.45 8.96 2.91
C SER A 287 -2.58 10.26 3.71
N LYS A 288 -2.10 10.27 4.95
CA LYS A 288 -2.02 11.49 5.78
C LYS A 288 -1.15 12.58 5.16
N ALA A 289 -0.25 12.19 4.25
CA ALA A 289 0.48 13.08 3.36
C ALA A 289 -0.44 14.07 2.62
N SER A 290 -1.64 13.66 2.20
CA SER A 290 -2.55 14.50 1.41
C SER A 290 -2.97 15.77 2.15
N ALA A 291 -3.03 15.73 3.49
CA ALA A 291 -3.32 16.91 4.30
C ALA A 291 -2.30 18.02 4.04
N ALA A 292 -1.00 17.70 4.02
CA ALA A 292 0.05 18.69 3.78
C ALA A 292 -0.04 19.27 2.35
N PHE A 293 -0.30 18.43 1.34
CA PHE A 293 -0.50 18.88 -0.04
C PHE A 293 -1.74 19.77 -0.22
N ASN A 294 -2.84 19.43 0.46
CA ASN A 294 -4.09 20.18 0.31
C ASN A 294 -4.10 21.49 1.10
N ILE A 295 -3.35 21.58 2.21
CA ILE A 295 -3.30 22.80 3.01
C ILE A 295 -2.30 23.81 2.41
N PHE A 296 -1.13 23.38 1.92
CA PHE A 296 -0.09 24.30 1.40
C PHE A 296 0.48 23.86 0.04
N PRO A 297 -0.36 23.72 -1.01
CA PRO A 297 0.08 23.19 -2.30
C PRO A 297 1.18 24.03 -2.95
N GLU A 298 1.10 25.36 -2.86
CA GLU A 298 2.07 26.28 -3.45
C GLU A 298 3.46 26.16 -2.83
N LEU A 299 3.53 25.96 -1.51
CA LEU A 299 4.80 25.79 -0.83
C LEU A 299 5.45 24.45 -1.19
N VAL A 300 4.66 23.37 -1.25
CA VAL A 300 5.16 22.06 -1.66
C VAL A 300 5.69 22.14 -3.10
N ALA A 301 4.97 22.82 -4.00
CA ALA A 301 5.41 23.05 -5.37
C ALA A 301 6.69 23.90 -5.44
N ALA A 302 6.82 24.93 -4.61
CA ALA A 302 8.03 25.75 -4.54
C ALA A 302 9.23 24.94 -4.05
N GLN A 303 9.06 24.15 -3.00
CA GLN A 303 10.07 23.28 -2.42
C GLN A 303 10.52 22.20 -3.42
N ALA A 304 9.60 21.67 -4.24
CA ALA A 304 9.88 20.64 -5.23
C ALA A 304 10.73 21.10 -6.43
N LYS A 305 10.95 22.42 -6.59
CA LYS A 305 11.84 22.95 -7.64
C LYS A 305 13.31 22.62 -7.40
N GLU A 306 13.67 22.30 -6.15
CA GLU A 306 15.02 21.90 -5.78
C GLU A 306 15.01 20.54 -5.09
N PHE A 307 16.12 19.81 -5.23
CA PHE A 307 16.30 18.56 -4.51
C PHE A 307 16.53 18.81 -3.02
N GLN A 308 15.67 18.25 -2.17
CA GLN A 308 15.67 18.50 -0.72
C GLN A 308 16.38 17.42 0.11
N PHE A 309 16.55 16.21 -0.42
CA PHE A 309 17.04 15.06 0.34
C PHE A 309 18.57 15.00 0.34
N THR A 310 19.21 16.08 0.80
CA THR A 310 20.67 16.25 0.76
C THR A 310 21.40 15.47 1.84
N ASN A 311 20.73 15.02 2.89
CA ASN A 311 21.32 14.20 3.93
C ASN A 311 20.60 12.86 3.99
N ILE A 312 21.31 11.79 3.66
CA ILE A 312 20.78 10.43 3.66
C ILE A 312 21.55 9.57 4.66
N THR A 313 20.84 8.87 5.53
CA THR A 313 21.44 7.98 6.51
C THR A 313 21.78 6.64 5.88
N LEU A 314 23.03 6.21 6.01
CA LEU A 314 23.48 4.85 5.72
C LEU A 314 23.46 4.03 7.00
N ALA A 315 22.76 2.91 6.99
CA ALA A 315 22.57 2.04 8.14
C ALA A 315 23.55 0.86 8.12
N GLY A 316 24.12 0.51 9.27
CA GLY A 316 24.96 -0.69 9.39
C GLY A 316 26.40 -0.51 8.92
N VAL A 317 26.94 0.72 8.90
CA VAL A 317 28.32 1.00 8.42
C VAL A 317 29.44 0.32 9.23
N HIS A 318 29.13 -0.16 10.43
CA HIS A 318 30.02 -0.97 11.27
C HIS A 318 30.09 -2.45 10.88
N HIS A 319 29.19 -2.94 10.03
CA HIS A 319 29.18 -4.34 9.65
C HIS A 319 30.30 -4.67 8.64
N PRO A 320 30.78 -5.93 8.60
CA PRO A 320 31.78 -6.37 7.61
C PRO A 320 31.34 -6.22 6.15
N THR A 321 30.03 -6.02 5.91
CA THR A 321 29.48 -5.70 4.58
C THR A 321 29.93 -4.33 4.05
N ASN A 322 30.48 -3.48 4.92
CA ASN A 322 31.17 -2.25 4.52
C ASN A 322 32.61 -2.58 4.13
N GLU A 323 32.85 -2.67 2.82
CA GLU A 323 34.13 -3.08 2.24
C GLU A 323 35.22 -2.01 2.36
N TRP A 324 34.84 -0.77 2.71
CA TRP A 324 35.76 0.34 2.96
C TRP A 324 36.09 0.55 4.44
N GLY A 325 35.35 -0.10 5.35
CA GLY A 325 35.43 0.17 6.78
C GLY A 325 35.27 1.66 7.09
N GLN A 326 36.24 2.24 7.80
CA GLN A 326 36.21 3.66 8.22
C GLN A 326 37.02 4.59 7.31
N GLN A 327 37.62 4.10 6.22
CA GLN A 327 38.59 4.85 5.41
C GLN A 327 38.01 6.07 4.68
N LEU A 328 36.70 6.04 4.42
CA LEU A 328 35.96 7.10 3.71
C LEU A 328 35.33 8.13 4.65
N ASN A 329 35.46 7.95 5.98
CA ASN A 329 34.88 8.88 6.94
C ASN A 329 35.51 10.28 6.80
N GLY A 330 34.67 11.31 6.69
CA GLY A 330 35.05 12.70 6.46
C GLY A 330 35.48 13.04 5.04
N LYS A 331 35.41 12.09 4.09
CA LYS A 331 35.84 12.31 2.70
C LYS A 331 34.66 12.57 1.77
N THR A 332 34.90 13.42 0.77
CA THR A 332 34.05 13.51 -0.42
C THR A 332 34.29 12.29 -1.32
N ILE A 333 33.22 11.64 -1.73
CA ILE A 333 33.21 10.41 -2.53
C ILE A 333 32.34 10.57 -3.76
N ASP A 334 32.77 10.00 -4.87
CA ASP A 334 31.90 9.71 -6.02
C ASP A 334 31.14 8.42 -5.71
N PHE A 335 29.81 8.52 -5.59
CA PHE A 335 28.97 7.41 -5.18
C PHE A 335 27.99 6.99 -6.28
N GLN A 336 27.57 5.72 -6.21
CA GLN A 336 26.46 5.18 -6.98
C GLN A 336 25.48 4.47 -6.06
N VAL A 337 24.19 4.61 -6.33
CA VAL A 337 23.13 3.82 -5.70
C VAL A 337 22.89 2.57 -6.52
N ALA A 338 22.99 1.41 -5.89
CA ALA A 338 22.74 0.12 -6.51
C ALA A 338 21.78 -0.72 -5.67
N LEU A 339 21.28 -1.81 -6.23
CA LEU A 339 20.57 -2.84 -5.48
C LEU A 339 21.55 -3.96 -5.16
N GLU A 340 21.62 -4.39 -3.90
CA GLU A 340 22.38 -5.59 -3.54
C GLU A 340 21.61 -6.84 -3.95
N THR A 341 22.21 -7.66 -4.81
CA THR A 341 21.55 -8.79 -5.48
C THR A 341 22.10 -10.14 -5.07
N ARG A 342 23.20 -10.20 -4.30
CA ARG A 342 23.77 -11.46 -3.81
C ARG A 342 22.85 -12.06 -2.74
N GLU A 343 22.23 -13.21 -3.02
CA GLU A 343 21.20 -13.81 -2.15
C GLU A 343 21.67 -14.06 -0.71
N ASN A 344 22.93 -14.44 -0.53
CA ASN A 344 23.51 -14.72 0.79
C ASN A 344 24.04 -13.47 1.53
N HIS A 345 23.89 -12.29 0.95
CA HIS A 345 24.42 -11.06 1.54
C HIS A 345 23.43 -10.48 2.57
N PRO A 346 23.86 -10.01 3.76
CA PRO A 346 22.96 -9.48 4.79
C PRO A 346 22.12 -8.26 4.35
N ASN A 347 22.57 -7.56 3.31
CA ASN A 347 21.86 -6.45 2.69
C ASN A 347 21.12 -6.84 1.41
N PHE A 348 20.90 -8.13 1.15
CA PHE A 348 20.17 -8.61 -0.02
C PHE A 348 18.87 -7.84 -0.22
N ASN A 349 18.65 -7.43 -1.46
CA ASN A 349 17.48 -6.67 -1.88
C ASN A 349 17.36 -5.33 -1.13
N LYS A 350 18.47 -4.68 -0.74
CA LYS A 350 18.47 -3.30 -0.22
C LYS A 350 19.18 -2.37 -1.19
N ARG A 351 18.75 -1.11 -1.23
CA ARG A 351 19.48 -0.06 -1.95
C ARG A 351 20.73 0.27 -1.16
N VAL A 352 21.88 0.14 -1.79
CA VAL A 352 23.20 0.30 -1.18
C VAL A 352 23.99 1.37 -1.90
N VAL A 353 24.88 2.03 -1.16
CA VAL A 353 25.84 2.98 -1.72
C VAL A 353 27.12 2.25 -2.07
N ILE A 354 27.56 2.42 -3.31
CA ILE A 354 28.79 1.85 -3.87
C ILE A 354 29.76 2.98 -4.19
N VAL A 355 31.04 2.77 -3.87
CA VAL A 355 32.18 3.63 -4.24
C VAL A 355 33.26 2.75 -4.83
N GLU A 356 33.70 3.05 -6.06
CA GLU A 356 34.71 2.27 -6.80
C GLU A 356 34.40 0.76 -6.86
N GLY A 357 33.13 0.41 -7.09
CA GLY A 357 32.67 -0.98 -7.17
C GLY A 357 32.54 -1.71 -5.83
N LYS A 358 32.86 -1.05 -4.70
CA LYS A 358 32.75 -1.61 -3.35
C LYS A 358 31.59 -1.00 -2.57
N GLN A 359 30.87 -1.84 -1.85
CA GLN A 359 29.73 -1.45 -1.04
C GLN A 359 30.15 -0.80 0.28
N ILE A 360 29.50 0.31 0.64
CA ILE A 360 29.60 0.94 1.96
C ILE A 360 28.51 0.40 2.88
N ALA A 361 27.25 0.71 2.58
CA ALA A 361 26.11 0.35 3.43
C ALA A 361 24.78 0.60 2.71
N PRO A 362 23.68 -0.02 3.18
CA PRO A 362 22.34 0.27 2.72
C PRO A 362 21.87 1.66 3.16
N ILE A 363 21.06 2.30 2.31
CA ILE A 363 20.29 3.49 2.67
C ILE A 363 19.24 3.08 3.71
N SER A 364 19.10 3.87 4.77
CA SER A 364 18.07 3.70 5.81
C SER A 364 16.68 3.67 5.20
N GLU A 365 15.86 2.67 5.54
CA GLU A 365 14.47 2.55 5.06
C GLU A 365 13.55 3.70 5.53
N GLN A 366 14.03 4.51 6.50
CA GLN A 366 13.34 5.70 7.00
C GLN A 366 13.60 6.95 6.16
N ASP A 367 14.62 6.93 5.30
CA ASP A 367 15.05 8.08 4.51
C ASP A 367 14.68 7.86 3.04
N TYR A 368 14.70 8.96 2.26
CA TYR A 368 14.40 8.94 0.84
C TYR A 368 15.27 7.93 0.09
N GLN A 369 14.62 7.04 -0.63
CA GLN A 369 15.26 6.00 -1.40
C GLN A 369 15.60 6.53 -2.79
N LEU A 370 16.82 7.01 -2.97
CA LEU A 370 17.33 7.41 -4.29
C LEU A 370 17.09 6.30 -5.33
N PRO A 371 16.73 6.65 -6.58
CA PRO A 371 16.58 5.68 -7.65
C PRO A 371 17.85 4.83 -7.85
N ILE A 372 17.67 3.55 -8.17
CA ILE A 372 18.78 2.64 -8.50
C ILE A 372 19.47 3.19 -9.76
N GLY A 373 20.80 3.29 -9.73
CA GLY A 373 21.60 3.89 -10.80
C GLY A 373 21.91 5.38 -10.60
N THR A 374 21.36 6.02 -9.56
CA THR A 374 21.72 7.41 -9.23
C THR A 374 23.21 7.52 -8.92
N GLN A 375 23.87 8.53 -9.47
CA GLN A 375 25.29 8.84 -9.24
C GLN A 375 25.44 10.29 -8.77
N GLY A 376 26.52 10.59 -8.04
CA GLY A 376 26.85 11.95 -7.65
C GLY A 376 28.04 12.02 -6.69
N LYS A 377 28.28 13.21 -6.15
CA LYS A 377 29.26 13.46 -5.09
C LYS A 377 28.59 13.65 -3.75
N ALA A 378 29.21 13.14 -2.70
CA ALA A 378 28.74 13.34 -1.34
C ALA A 378 29.88 13.27 -0.34
N THR A 379 29.74 13.95 0.79
CA THR A 379 30.64 13.79 1.94
C THR A 379 30.07 12.73 2.88
N LEU A 380 30.85 11.70 3.19
CA LEU A 380 30.45 10.65 4.13
C LEU A 380 30.91 11.02 5.54
N THR A 381 29.99 11.20 6.48
CA THR A 381 30.33 11.56 7.87
C THR A 381 29.69 10.59 8.85
N SER A 382 30.49 9.91 9.65
CA SER A 382 30.03 9.06 10.75
C SER A 382 30.03 9.85 12.06
N PRO A 383 28.94 9.86 12.83
CA PRO A 383 28.97 10.39 14.19
C PRO A 383 29.90 9.55 15.07
N PRO A 384 30.34 10.06 16.23
CA PRO A 384 31.02 9.25 17.22
C PRO A 384 30.21 8.00 17.59
N GLY A 385 30.89 6.89 17.86
CA GLY A 385 30.25 5.64 18.26
C GLY A 385 29.42 5.81 19.53
N ALA A 386 28.15 5.41 19.51
CA ALA A 386 27.25 5.53 20.67
C ALA A 386 27.42 4.37 21.69
N THR A 387 28.35 3.45 21.44
CA THR A 387 28.62 2.30 22.29
C THR A 387 30.12 2.10 22.49
N LEU A 388 30.47 1.45 23.58
CA LEU A 388 31.84 1.20 23.99
C LEU A 388 31.94 -0.19 24.61
N THR A 389 33.10 -0.81 24.46
CA THR A 389 33.42 -2.09 25.06
C THR A 389 34.45 -1.88 26.15
N ALA A 390 34.12 -2.30 27.37
CA ALA A 390 35.03 -2.32 28.49
C ALA A 390 35.56 -3.74 28.69
N THR A 391 36.87 -3.91 28.69
CA THR A 391 37.52 -5.23 28.79
C THR A 391 38.29 -5.32 30.10
N THR A 392 37.94 -6.30 30.95
CA THR A 392 38.69 -6.57 32.18
C THR A 392 40.05 -7.19 31.88
N ALA A 393 40.98 -7.15 32.84
CA ALA A 393 42.29 -7.81 32.70
C ALA A 393 42.20 -9.31 32.41
N LYS A 394 41.08 -9.97 32.75
CA LYS A 394 40.83 -11.39 32.46
C LYS A 394 40.19 -11.63 31.08
N GLY A 395 40.06 -10.59 30.26
CA GLY A 395 39.47 -10.68 28.92
C GLY A 395 37.94 -10.63 28.88
N ASN A 396 37.25 -10.54 30.02
CA ASN A 396 35.79 -10.41 30.02
C ASN A 396 35.38 -9.03 29.51
N THR A 397 34.37 -8.98 28.64
CA THR A 397 33.87 -7.75 28.02
C THR A 397 32.51 -7.35 28.56
N ILE A 398 32.29 -6.04 28.67
CA ILE A 398 31.03 -5.41 29.01
C ILE A 398 30.74 -4.35 27.96
N LYS A 399 29.61 -4.49 27.27
CA LYS A 399 29.13 -3.49 26.33
C LYS A 399 28.37 -2.40 27.08
N ILE A 400 28.81 -1.17 26.87
CA ILE A 400 28.23 0.05 27.39
C ILE A 400 27.58 0.78 26.22
N THR A 401 26.36 1.24 26.42
CA THR A 401 25.49 1.84 25.40
C THR A 401 25.08 3.25 25.81
N GLN A 402 24.53 4.01 24.86
CA GLN A 402 23.98 5.35 25.08
C GLN A 402 25.01 6.39 25.53
N LEU A 403 26.28 6.25 25.14
CA LEU A 403 27.33 7.23 25.48
C LEU A 403 26.92 8.66 25.09
N SER A 404 26.20 8.81 23.98
CA SER A 404 25.74 10.09 23.46
C SER A 404 24.69 10.81 24.33
N LYS A 405 24.21 10.19 25.42
CA LYS A 405 23.20 10.77 26.32
C LYS A 405 23.76 11.18 27.69
N TYR A 406 25.04 10.97 27.94
CA TYR A 406 25.65 11.18 29.24
C TYR A 406 26.95 12.01 29.14
N ASP A 407 27.75 12.01 30.21
CA ASP A 407 28.80 12.99 30.48
C ASP A 407 30.01 12.89 29.53
N PHE A 408 30.15 11.80 28.79
CA PHE A 408 31.27 11.51 27.90
C PHE A 408 30.87 11.52 26.42
N VAL A 409 29.82 12.26 26.07
CA VAL A 409 29.39 12.42 24.67
C VAL A 409 30.52 12.96 23.79
N GLY A 410 30.78 12.29 22.66
CA GLY A 410 31.81 12.70 21.70
C GLY A 410 33.24 12.28 22.04
N GLU A 411 33.49 11.75 23.24
CA GLU A 411 34.82 11.21 23.56
C GLU A 411 35.08 9.90 22.82
N ASN A 412 36.31 9.76 22.31
CA ASN A 412 36.78 8.52 21.70
C ASN A 412 37.83 7.83 22.59
N PHE A 413 37.46 6.70 23.16
CA PHE A 413 38.33 5.82 23.91
C PHE A 413 39.07 4.85 22.99
N SER A 414 40.40 4.87 23.04
CA SER A 414 41.27 3.96 22.30
C SER A 414 42.19 3.23 23.28
N GLN A 415 41.73 2.09 23.81
CA GLN A 415 42.41 1.29 24.83
C GLN A 415 42.78 2.05 26.11
N LYS A 416 41.93 3.00 26.54
CA LYS A 416 42.20 3.82 27.74
C LYS A 416 41.88 3.00 29.00
N PRO A 417 42.83 2.84 29.95
CA PRO A 417 42.52 2.20 31.23
C PRO A 417 41.56 3.06 32.05
N ALA A 418 40.56 2.43 32.68
CA ALA A 418 39.60 3.11 33.54
C ALA A 418 39.04 2.16 34.60
N THR A 419 38.76 2.72 35.78
CA THR A 419 38.03 2.04 36.85
C THR A 419 36.56 2.40 36.74
N LEU A 420 35.76 1.44 36.31
CA LEU A 420 34.33 1.58 36.12
C LEU A 420 33.60 1.27 37.41
N THR A 421 32.70 2.16 37.85
CA THR A 421 31.82 1.91 39.01
C THR A 421 30.39 1.69 38.54
N ILE A 422 29.76 0.57 38.96
CA ILE A 422 28.36 0.29 38.64
C ILE A 422 27.45 1.15 39.53
N GLY A 423 26.57 1.90 38.90
CA GLY A 423 25.52 2.68 39.54
C GLY A 423 24.13 2.32 39.00
N PHE A 424 23.10 2.95 39.55
CA PHE A 424 21.73 2.80 39.09
C PHE A 424 21.09 4.18 39.02
N VAL A 425 20.44 4.47 37.90
CA VAL A 425 19.74 5.75 37.67
C VAL A 425 18.32 5.45 37.25
N THR A 426 17.36 6.15 37.85
CA THR A 426 15.95 6.09 37.45
C THR A 426 15.67 7.23 36.47
N PRO A 427 15.44 6.94 35.17
CA PRO A 427 15.13 7.98 34.20
C PRO A 427 13.82 8.70 34.55
N PRO A 428 13.69 10.00 34.22
CA PRO A 428 12.44 10.74 34.42
C PRO A 428 11.24 10.03 33.77
N GLY A 429 10.15 9.90 34.52
CA GLY A 429 8.92 9.23 34.05
C GLY A 429 8.99 7.70 33.98
N LYS A 430 10.04 7.06 34.54
CA LYS A 430 10.12 5.60 34.65
C LYS A 430 10.20 5.16 36.11
N ASN A 431 9.59 4.00 36.40
CA ASN A 431 9.58 3.42 37.75
C ASN A 431 10.74 2.46 38.02
N ASN A 432 11.53 2.13 36.98
CA ASN A 432 12.60 1.14 37.08
C ASN A 432 13.96 1.80 36.90
N SER A 433 14.86 1.57 37.86
CA SER A 433 16.25 1.99 37.75
C SER A 433 16.99 1.17 36.70
N VAL A 434 17.85 1.83 35.95
CA VAL A 434 18.68 1.24 34.89
C VAL A 434 20.12 1.19 35.39
N PRO A 435 20.82 0.05 35.24
CA PRO A 435 22.22 -0.04 35.63
C PRO A 435 23.09 0.78 34.68
N VAL A 436 23.85 1.70 35.24
CA VAL A 436 24.78 2.58 34.55
C VAL A 436 26.20 2.30 34.99
N VAL A 437 27.16 2.75 34.20
CA VAL A 437 28.57 2.73 34.55
C VAL A 437 29.07 4.15 34.71
N LYS A 438 29.92 4.39 35.71
CA LYS A 438 30.53 5.68 36.02
C LYS A 438 32.06 5.65 35.98
N ILE A 439 32.66 6.78 35.61
CA ILE A 439 34.07 7.12 35.82
C ILE A 439 34.09 8.42 36.63
N ASP A 440 34.78 8.43 37.77
CA ASP A 440 34.90 9.62 38.65
C ASP A 440 33.55 10.32 38.91
N ASP A 441 32.56 9.52 39.32
CA ASP A 441 31.15 9.91 39.59
C ASP A 441 30.32 10.41 38.41
N LYS A 442 30.93 10.64 37.24
CA LYS A 442 30.24 10.94 35.98
C LYS A 442 29.75 9.68 35.29
N ILE A 443 28.56 9.73 34.70
CA ILE A 443 27.93 8.61 34.01
C ILE A 443 28.56 8.47 32.62
N LEU A 444 29.14 7.30 32.37
CA LEU A 444 29.67 6.91 31.06
C LEU A 444 28.56 6.40 30.13
N GLY A 445 27.63 5.60 30.65
CA GLY A 445 26.55 5.01 29.85
C GLY A 445 25.79 3.90 30.56
N VAL A 446 24.94 3.21 29.81
CA VAL A 446 24.08 2.12 30.29
C VAL A 446 24.68 0.76 29.91
N ILE A 447 24.71 -0.18 30.85
CA ILE A 447 25.15 -1.57 30.57
C ILE A 447 24.16 -2.24 29.61
N ASP A 448 24.63 -2.88 28.55
CA ASP A 448 23.79 -3.64 27.63
C ASP A 448 23.01 -4.75 28.35
N ARG A 449 21.77 -5.03 27.92
CA ARG A 449 20.87 -5.97 28.59
C ARG A 449 21.47 -7.38 28.71
N ASN A 450 22.20 -7.84 27.70
CA ASN A 450 22.81 -9.17 27.75
C ASN A 450 23.93 -9.23 28.80
N ASP A 451 24.72 -8.17 28.91
CA ASP A 451 25.80 -8.11 29.90
C ASP A 451 25.28 -7.83 31.31
N GLN A 452 24.14 -7.14 31.46
CA GLN A 452 23.43 -7.07 32.74
C GLN A 452 23.09 -8.47 33.26
N ASN A 453 22.60 -9.37 32.40
CA ASN A 453 22.25 -10.73 32.81
C ASN A 453 23.49 -11.53 33.22
N LYS A 454 24.60 -11.39 32.49
CA LYS A 454 25.89 -12.01 32.85
C LYS A 454 26.37 -11.52 34.22
N LEU A 455 26.36 -10.21 34.45
CA LEU A 455 26.76 -9.60 35.72
C LEU A 455 25.85 -9.99 36.88
N LYS A 456 24.54 -10.14 36.64
CA LYS A 456 23.59 -10.67 37.65
C LYS A 456 23.92 -12.12 38.02
N ALA A 457 24.21 -12.97 37.05
CA ALA A 457 24.52 -14.39 37.28
C ALA A 457 25.75 -14.59 38.17
N VAL A 458 26.75 -13.70 38.05
CA VAL A 458 27.94 -13.70 38.91
C VAL A 458 27.85 -12.71 40.07
N ASN A 459 26.67 -12.18 40.34
CA ASN A 459 26.38 -11.31 41.48
C ASN A 459 27.21 -9.99 41.53
N LEU A 460 27.68 -9.53 40.38
CA LEU A 460 28.44 -8.29 40.19
C LEU A 460 27.58 -7.09 39.79
N LEU A 461 26.31 -7.29 39.41
CA LEU A 461 25.41 -6.18 39.10
C LEU A 461 24.85 -5.53 40.38
N ARG A 462 25.72 -4.88 41.15
CA ARG A 462 25.39 -4.22 42.42
C ARG A 462 25.96 -2.80 42.46
N PRO A 463 25.25 -1.83 43.11
CA PRO A 463 25.76 -0.47 43.27
C PRO A 463 27.14 -0.46 43.93
N GLY A 464 28.05 0.37 43.43
CA GLY A 464 29.41 0.52 43.96
C GLY A 464 30.41 -0.55 43.52
N THR A 465 29.99 -1.56 42.76
CA THR A 465 30.92 -2.56 42.20
C THR A 465 31.93 -1.88 41.28
N LYS A 466 33.22 -2.07 41.55
CA LYS A 466 34.31 -1.48 40.77
C LYS A 466 34.93 -2.53 39.85
N LEU A 467 35.17 -2.15 38.60
CA LEU A 467 35.75 -3.00 37.57
C LEU A 467 36.92 -2.26 36.92
N ASN A 468 38.12 -2.81 37.03
CA ASN A 468 39.29 -2.28 36.32
C ASN A 468 39.26 -2.80 34.89
N THR A 469 39.21 -1.88 33.92
CA THR A 469 39.00 -2.22 32.52
C THR A 469 39.83 -1.36 31.58
N THR A 470 40.03 -1.84 30.35
CA THR A 470 40.43 -1.01 29.22
C THR A 470 39.20 -0.69 28.38
N LEU A 471 39.07 0.57 27.98
CA LEU A 471 37.92 1.08 27.26
C LEU A 471 38.24 1.25 25.78
N GLN A 472 37.38 0.73 24.93
CA GLN A 472 37.47 0.85 23.48
C GLN A 472 36.12 1.28 22.91
N SER A 473 36.07 2.44 22.25
CA SER A 473 34.86 2.87 21.53
C SER A 473 34.58 1.90 20.38
N ASN A 474 33.31 1.54 20.22
CA ASN A 474 32.88 0.77 19.06
C ASN A 474 32.60 1.72 17.89
N PRO A 475 32.76 1.26 16.63
CA PRO A 475 32.47 2.07 15.46
C PRO A 475 31.01 2.54 15.41
N ALA A 476 30.77 3.65 14.72
CA ALA A 476 29.44 4.18 14.48
C ALA A 476 28.57 3.16 13.75
N THR A 477 27.30 3.05 14.14
CA THR A 477 26.37 2.13 13.48
C THR A 477 25.75 2.72 12.22
N ILE A 478 25.80 4.04 12.07
CA ILE A 478 25.27 4.81 10.94
C ILE A 478 26.32 5.78 10.41
N ALA A 479 26.15 6.24 9.18
CA ALA A 479 26.83 7.41 8.64
C ALA A 479 25.82 8.29 7.89
N THR A 480 26.10 9.58 7.78
CA THR A 480 25.37 10.51 6.92
C THR A 480 26.10 10.67 5.60
N LEU A 481 25.38 10.48 4.50
CA LEU A 481 25.78 10.83 3.15
C LEU A 481 25.23 12.22 2.84
N SER A 482 26.09 13.24 2.88
CA SER A 482 25.75 14.63 2.57
C SER A 482 26.01 14.93 1.10
N ILE A 483 24.96 14.91 0.29
CA ILE A 483 24.98 14.97 -1.17
C ILE A 483 25.18 16.39 -1.68
N GLU A 484 26.08 16.55 -2.64
CA GLU A 484 26.25 17.77 -3.43
C GLU A 484 25.19 17.80 -4.54
N LYS A 485 24.10 18.55 -4.29
CA LYS A 485 22.88 18.54 -5.12
C LYS A 485 23.14 18.73 -6.63
N ASP A 486 24.08 19.61 -6.99
CA ASP A 486 24.36 19.98 -8.39
C ASP A 486 25.15 18.90 -9.15
N THR A 487 25.58 17.84 -8.46
CA THR A 487 26.34 16.73 -9.05
C THR A 487 25.48 15.48 -9.32
N LEU A 488 24.24 15.48 -8.86
CA LEU A 488 23.35 14.33 -9.01
C LEU A 488 23.02 14.04 -10.48
N LYS A 489 23.17 12.78 -10.85
CA LYS A 489 22.79 12.23 -12.15
C LYS A 489 21.84 11.06 -11.92
N TYR A 490 20.62 11.19 -12.40
CA TYR A 490 19.64 10.11 -12.38
C TYR A 490 19.85 9.17 -13.57
N PRO A 491 19.47 7.89 -13.44
CA PRO A 491 19.50 6.98 -14.58
C PRO A 491 18.49 7.40 -15.64
N ASP A 492 18.81 7.16 -16.91
CA ASP A 492 17.89 7.41 -18.03
C ASP A 492 16.63 6.54 -17.91
N ASN A 493 16.77 5.30 -17.43
CA ASN A 493 15.67 4.37 -17.19
C ASN A 493 15.55 4.06 -15.69
N TRP A 494 14.36 4.30 -15.14
CA TRP A 494 14.08 4.04 -13.73
C TRP A 494 13.57 2.61 -13.57
N ILE A 495 14.30 1.79 -12.81
CA ILE A 495 14.01 0.37 -12.66
C ILE A 495 13.42 0.13 -11.27
N LYS A 496 12.31 -0.63 -11.20
CA LYS A 496 11.77 -1.08 -9.91
C LYS A 496 12.73 -2.04 -9.23
N LYS A 497 12.74 -2.03 -7.91
CA LYS A 497 13.47 -3.01 -7.10
C LYS A 497 13.17 -4.46 -7.51
N SER A 498 11.91 -4.81 -7.77
CA SER A 498 11.50 -6.14 -8.24
C SER A 498 12.12 -6.53 -9.58
N ASP A 499 12.22 -5.57 -10.50
CA ASP A 499 12.73 -5.79 -11.86
C ASP A 499 14.25 -5.91 -11.83
N ALA A 500 14.93 -5.10 -11.02
CA ALA A 500 16.37 -5.18 -10.80
C ALA A 500 16.77 -6.52 -10.15
N SER A 501 16.05 -6.98 -9.12
CA SER A 501 16.28 -8.31 -8.53
C SER A 501 16.08 -9.44 -9.54
N LYS A 502 15.05 -9.32 -10.39
CA LYS A 502 14.78 -10.29 -11.45
C LYS A 502 15.87 -10.28 -12.52
N GLN A 503 16.34 -9.10 -12.95
CA GLN A 503 17.44 -8.97 -13.90
C GLN A 503 18.73 -9.58 -13.36
N ALA A 504 19.05 -9.31 -12.09
CA ALA A 504 20.24 -9.89 -11.47
C ALA A 504 20.14 -11.42 -11.32
N TRP A 505 18.97 -11.94 -10.95
CA TRP A 505 18.73 -13.38 -10.94
C TRP A 505 18.89 -14.00 -12.34
N ILE A 506 18.35 -13.36 -13.38
CA ILE A 506 18.54 -13.75 -14.78
C ILE A 506 20.04 -13.77 -15.10
N GLN A 507 20.76 -12.70 -14.77
CA GLN A 507 22.17 -12.58 -15.09
C GLN A 507 23.03 -13.66 -14.39
N GLU A 508 22.82 -13.86 -13.09
CA GLU A 508 23.58 -14.83 -12.29
C GLU A 508 23.28 -16.28 -12.66
N ASN A 509 22.05 -16.59 -13.09
CA ASN A 509 21.62 -17.97 -13.39
C ASN A 509 21.60 -18.31 -14.89
N ILE A 510 21.69 -17.33 -15.79
CA ILE A 510 21.65 -17.54 -17.24
C ILE A 510 22.99 -17.17 -17.90
N GLU A 511 23.71 -16.12 -17.47
CA GLU A 511 25.02 -15.75 -18.07
C GLU A 511 26.20 -16.59 -17.55
N THR A 512 26.10 -17.21 -16.36
CA THR A 512 27.11 -18.17 -15.86
C THR A 512 27.06 -19.54 -16.55
N SER A 513 25.98 -19.82 -17.30
CA SER A 513 25.97 -20.88 -18.30
C SER A 513 26.72 -20.38 -19.53
N SER A 514 28.05 -20.41 -19.46
CA SER A 514 28.92 -20.16 -20.61
C SER A 514 28.44 -20.98 -21.81
N ILE A 515 27.76 -20.32 -22.75
CA ILE A 515 27.53 -20.85 -24.09
C ILE A 515 28.92 -20.80 -24.74
N PRO A 516 29.57 -21.95 -25.01
CA PRO A 516 30.72 -21.92 -25.90
C PRO A 516 30.20 -21.37 -27.22
N GLN A 517 30.89 -20.39 -27.80
CA GLN A 517 30.68 -20.00 -29.19
C GLN A 517 30.73 -21.28 -30.02
N SER A 518 29.55 -21.78 -30.42
CA SER A 518 29.44 -22.96 -31.26
C SER A 518 28.83 -22.53 -32.57
N ASN A 519 29.57 -22.88 -33.60
CA ASN A 519 29.31 -22.62 -34.99
C ASN A 519 27.86 -22.97 -35.35
N THR A 520 27.29 -22.09 -36.17
CA THR A 520 26.07 -22.33 -36.92
C THR A 520 26.11 -23.73 -37.56
N ASN A 521 25.12 -24.56 -37.20
CA ASN A 521 24.78 -25.90 -37.73
C ASN A 521 24.87 -27.10 -36.76
N GLN A 522 24.36 -26.98 -35.53
CA GLN A 522 23.84 -28.18 -34.85
C GLN A 522 22.39 -27.98 -34.37
N PRO A 523 21.53 -29.01 -34.50
CA PRO A 523 20.15 -28.97 -34.05
C PRO A 523 20.07 -28.80 -32.53
N TYR A 524 19.19 -27.91 -32.08
CA TYR A 524 18.94 -27.64 -30.67
C TYR A 524 18.57 -28.93 -29.94
N GLU A 525 19.47 -29.43 -29.09
CA GLU A 525 19.15 -30.51 -28.15
C GLU A 525 18.34 -29.94 -27.00
N ARG A 526 17.06 -30.36 -26.92
CA ARG A 526 16.15 -29.93 -25.84
C ARG A 526 16.70 -30.38 -24.48
N PRO A 527 16.77 -29.49 -23.48
CA PRO A 527 17.12 -29.83 -22.10
C PRO A 527 16.21 -30.92 -21.51
N GLU A 528 16.74 -31.68 -20.56
CA GLU A 528 16.04 -32.85 -20.02
C GLU A 528 14.78 -32.48 -19.22
N TRP A 529 14.75 -31.30 -18.60
CA TRP A 529 13.56 -30.77 -17.96
C TRP A 529 12.42 -30.49 -18.96
N GLU A 530 12.75 -30.03 -20.17
CA GLU A 530 11.78 -29.72 -21.23
C GLU A 530 11.20 -31.02 -21.82
N LYS A 531 12.04 -32.03 -22.03
CA LYS A 531 11.58 -33.37 -22.43
C LYS A 531 10.64 -33.99 -21.39
N ASN A 532 10.95 -33.84 -20.11
CA ASN A 532 10.11 -34.34 -19.02
C ASN A 532 8.78 -33.58 -18.93
N LEU A 533 8.79 -32.26 -19.15
CA LEU A 533 7.59 -31.43 -19.17
C LEU A 533 6.65 -31.82 -20.32
N VAL A 534 7.18 -32.01 -21.53
CA VAL A 534 6.42 -32.46 -22.70
C VAL A 534 5.84 -33.86 -22.49
N LYS A 535 6.62 -34.80 -21.93
CA LYS A 535 6.15 -36.15 -21.59
C LYS A 535 5.00 -36.11 -20.58
N ALA A 536 5.11 -35.28 -19.54
CA ALA A 536 4.07 -35.12 -18.54
C ALA A 536 2.78 -34.53 -19.14
N ALA A 537 2.91 -33.50 -19.99
CA ALA A 537 1.79 -32.88 -20.69
C ALA A 537 1.07 -33.86 -21.63
N LEU A 538 1.80 -34.65 -22.42
CA LEU A 538 1.19 -35.67 -23.29
C LEU A 538 0.52 -36.79 -22.48
N LYS A 539 1.11 -37.19 -21.35
CA LYS A 539 0.55 -38.22 -20.46
C LYS A 539 -0.81 -37.79 -19.89
N THR A 540 -0.95 -36.53 -19.47
CA THR A 540 -2.23 -36.02 -18.95
C THR A 540 -3.26 -35.89 -20.07
N LEU A 541 -2.86 -35.38 -21.23
CA LEU A 541 -3.75 -35.19 -22.39
C LEU A 541 -4.22 -36.48 -23.06
N ASN A 542 -3.46 -37.57 -22.98
CA ASN A 542 -3.83 -38.85 -23.59
C ASN A 542 -5.10 -39.48 -22.99
N THR A 543 -5.50 -39.04 -21.80
CA THR A 543 -6.73 -39.51 -21.13
C THR A 543 -7.97 -38.69 -21.50
N ILE A 544 -7.81 -37.62 -22.29
CA ILE A 544 -8.85 -36.64 -22.60
C ILE A 544 -9.28 -36.79 -24.06
N GLN A 545 -10.59 -36.93 -24.29
CA GLN A 545 -11.15 -36.92 -25.64
C GLN A 545 -11.09 -35.51 -26.25
N PRO A 546 -10.72 -35.36 -27.53
CA PRO A 546 -10.67 -34.06 -28.18
C PRO A 546 -12.07 -33.41 -28.30
N ASP A 547 -12.12 -32.08 -28.20
CA ASP A 547 -13.34 -31.32 -28.45
C ASP A 547 -13.70 -31.27 -29.95
N ALA A 548 -14.82 -30.62 -30.29
CA ALA A 548 -15.29 -30.46 -31.67
C ALA A 548 -14.30 -29.73 -32.60
N LEU A 549 -13.26 -29.10 -32.04
CA LEU A 549 -12.20 -28.38 -32.76
C LEU A 549 -10.85 -29.14 -32.73
N GLY A 550 -10.84 -30.39 -32.26
CA GLY A 550 -9.64 -31.23 -32.19
C GLY A 550 -8.70 -30.89 -31.03
N ARG A 551 -9.19 -30.17 -30.00
CA ARG A 551 -8.38 -29.69 -28.88
C ARG A 551 -8.54 -30.56 -27.64
N ARG A 552 -7.43 -30.79 -26.94
CA ARG A 552 -7.38 -31.44 -25.62
C ARG A 552 -6.74 -30.46 -24.64
N ILE A 553 -7.35 -30.28 -23.47
CA ILE A 553 -6.86 -29.35 -22.44
C ILE A 553 -6.81 -30.08 -21.10
N SER A 554 -5.66 -30.04 -20.43
CA SER A 554 -5.48 -30.60 -19.09
C SER A 554 -4.72 -29.63 -18.19
N GLY A 555 -5.16 -29.52 -16.93
CA GLY A 555 -4.33 -28.96 -15.88
C GLY A 555 -3.19 -29.92 -15.50
N MET A 556 -2.02 -29.35 -15.18
CA MET A 556 -0.82 -30.05 -14.73
C MET A 556 -0.13 -29.21 -13.65
N GLY A 557 -0.71 -29.20 -12.44
CA GLY A 557 -0.25 -28.33 -11.36
C GLY A 557 -0.42 -26.85 -11.73
N PRO A 558 0.64 -26.00 -11.68
CA PRO A 558 0.55 -24.60 -12.09
C PRO A 558 0.50 -24.41 -13.62
N TYR A 559 0.64 -25.48 -14.41
CA TYR A 559 0.66 -25.41 -15.87
C TYR A 559 -0.63 -25.92 -16.50
N ILE A 560 -0.93 -25.44 -17.70
CA ILE A 560 -2.00 -25.92 -18.57
C ILE A 560 -1.37 -26.50 -19.83
N ALA A 561 -1.66 -27.76 -20.12
CA ALA A 561 -1.32 -28.39 -21.37
C ALA A 561 -2.50 -28.25 -22.35
N LEU A 562 -2.25 -27.68 -23.51
CA LEU A 562 -3.20 -27.56 -24.62
C LEU A 562 -2.59 -28.26 -25.83
N TYR A 563 -3.27 -29.28 -26.33
CA TYR A 563 -2.89 -29.93 -27.58
C TYR A 563 -3.98 -29.72 -28.62
N THR A 564 -3.59 -29.25 -29.79
CA THR A 564 -4.48 -29.02 -30.93
C THR A 564 -4.05 -29.96 -32.04
N GLU A 565 -4.98 -30.78 -32.52
CA GLU A 565 -4.80 -31.62 -33.71
C GLU A 565 -6.02 -31.45 -34.61
N ASN A 566 -5.84 -30.67 -35.67
CA ASN A 566 -6.83 -30.48 -36.73
C ASN A 566 -6.13 -30.43 -38.10
N ASN A 567 -6.90 -30.18 -39.16
CA ASN A 567 -6.38 -30.17 -40.54
C ASN A 567 -5.37 -29.03 -40.81
N LEU A 568 -5.23 -28.06 -39.91
CA LEU A 568 -4.39 -26.86 -40.07
C LEU A 568 -3.17 -26.85 -39.15
N GLU A 569 -3.24 -27.47 -37.98
CA GLU A 569 -2.19 -27.43 -36.97
C GLU A 569 -2.14 -28.71 -36.14
N ARG A 570 -0.91 -29.17 -35.88
CA ARG A 570 -0.58 -30.14 -34.83
C ARG A 570 0.41 -29.51 -33.88
N SER A 571 -0.05 -29.11 -32.69
CA SER A 571 0.80 -28.43 -31.72
C SER A 571 0.43 -28.75 -30.28
N LEU A 572 1.45 -28.74 -29.42
CA LEU A 572 1.33 -28.80 -27.98
C LEU A 572 1.79 -27.47 -27.40
N ARG A 573 0.98 -26.84 -26.57
CA ARG A 573 1.32 -25.66 -25.78
C ARG A 573 1.31 -26.04 -24.32
N VAL A 574 2.36 -25.68 -23.58
CA VAL A 574 2.37 -25.75 -22.13
C VAL A 574 2.47 -24.32 -21.60
N ILE A 575 1.42 -23.86 -20.92
CA ILE A 575 1.22 -22.48 -20.48
C ILE A 575 1.29 -22.44 -18.96
N ASP A 576 2.00 -21.47 -18.39
CA ASP A 576 1.92 -21.16 -16.96
C ASP A 576 0.60 -20.45 -16.65
N GLY A 577 -0.23 -21.06 -15.80
CA GLY A 577 -1.57 -20.59 -15.46
C GLY A 577 -1.60 -19.25 -14.71
N VAL A 578 -0.45 -18.74 -14.26
CA VAL A 578 -0.34 -17.46 -13.55
C VAL A 578 0.12 -16.32 -14.47
N SER A 579 0.91 -16.61 -15.51
CA SER A 579 1.61 -15.57 -16.29
C SER A 579 1.24 -15.51 -17.77
N ASP A 580 0.37 -16.39 -18.26
CA ASP A 580 -0.03 -16.52 -19.68
C ASP A 580 1.17 -16.68 -20.65
N ARG A 581 2.36 -17.00 -20.10
CA ARG A 581 3.58 -17.33 -20.84
C ARG A 581 3.58 -18.83 -21.07
N GLY A 582 3.68 -19.24 -22.34
CA GLY A 582 3.73 -20.65 -22.70
C GLY A 582 4.77 -20.94 -23.77
N VAL A 583 5.29 -22.16 -23.75
CA VAL A 583 6.18 -22.68 -24.80
C VAL A 583 5.32 -23.46 -25.80
N LEU A 584 5.42 -23.08 -27.08
CA LEU A 584 4.78 -23.77 -28.19
C LEU A 584 5.72 -24.85 -28.73
N TYR A 585 5.30 -26.10 -28.60
CA TYR A 585 5.94 -27.25 -29.19
C TYR A 585 5.17 -27.63 -30.45
N LYS A 586 5.78 -27.39 -31.61
CA LYS A 586 5.25 -27.92 -32.87
C LYS A 586 5.54 -29.43 -32.90
N ALA A 587 4.51 -30.22 -33.16
CA ALA A 587 4.61 -31.69 -33.23
C ALA A 587 5.16 -32.14 -34.59
#